data_AF-A0A944PC09-F1
#
_entry.id   AF-A0A944PC09-F1
#
_cell.length_a   1.000
_cell.length_b   1.000
_cell.length_c   1.000
_cell.angle_alpha   90.00
_cell.angle_beta   90.00
_cell.angle_gamma   90.00
#
_symmetry.space_group_name_H-M   'P 1'
#
loop_
_entity.id
_entity.type
_entity.pdbx_description
1 polymer ?
#
loop_
_entity_poly.entity_id
_entity_poly.type
_entity_poly.pdbx_seq_one_letter_code
_entity_poly.pdbx_strand_id
1 'polypeptide(L)'
;MGYAQYEITRNGQSIVAGYAVPATCEEPDCTEAIDRGLAHLCGEQPGGDEHGCGGYFCERHLYLSLAPGVEQTCSRCDTSPEEEL
;
A
#
# COMPACT_ATOMS: atom_id res chain seq x y z
N MET A 1 -1.75 18.77 -7.03
CA MET A 1 -3.12 18.32 -7.41
C MET A 1 -2.99 16.88 -7.88
N GLY A 2 -3.64 15.94 -7.19
CA GLY A 2 -3.58 14.51 -7.52
C GLY A 2 -4.76 14.08 -8.40
N TYR A 3 -4.59 13.01 -9.16
CA TYR A 3 -5.66 12.42 -9.98
C TYR A 3 -6.56 11.52 -9.13
N ALA A 4 -7.86 11.58 -9.36
CA ALA A 4 -8.84 10.70 -8.70
C ALA A 4 -8.66 9.23 -9.11
N GLN A 5 -8.25 9.00 -10.36
CA GLN A 5 -7.98 7.70 -10.96
C GLN A 5 -6.81 7.82 -11.94
N TYR A 6 -5.94 6.82 -12.00
CA TYR A 6 -4.80 6.74 -12.92
C TYR A 6 -4.36 5.29 -13.13
N GLU A 7 -3.73 5.00 -14.26
CA GLU A 7 -3.19 3.66 -14.57
C GLU A 7 -1.77 3.51 -14.05
N ILE A 8 -1.47 2.33 -13.48
CA ILE A 8 -0.15 1.94 -13.00
C ILE A 8 0.15 0.49 -13.39
N THR A 9 1.43 0.13 -13.37
CA THR A 9 1.86 -1.27 -13.53
C THR A 9 2.21 -1.87 -12.18
N ARG A 10 1.57 -2.98 -11.80
CA ARG A 10 1.89 -3.78 -10.60
C ARG A 10 2.06 -5.24 -11.00
N ASN A 11 3.17 -5.88 -10.63
CA ASN A 11 3.47 -7.27 -10.97
C ASN A 11 3.34 -7.60 -12.47
N GLY A 12 3.74 -6.65 -13.33
CA GLY A 12 3.64 -6.80 -14.80
C GLY A 12 2.22 -6.65 -15.37
N GLN A 13 1.23 -6.27 -14.56
CA GLN A 13 -0.15 -6.04 -14.99
C GLN A 13 -0.53 -4.56 -14.86
N SER A 14 -1.23 -4.02 -15.85
CA SER A 14 -1.84 -2.69 -15.74
C SER A 14 -3.07 -2.74 -14.84
N ILE A 15 -3.13 -1.86 -13.84
CA ILE A 15 -4.27 -1.70 -12.94
C ILE A 15 -4.62 -0.21 -12.80
N VAL A 16 -5.87 0.07 -12.41
CA VAL A 16 -6.30 1.43 -12.07
C VAL A 16 -6.16 1.64 -10.55
N ALA A 17 -5.54 2.75 -10.18
CA ALA A 17 -5.35 3.23 -8.82
C ALA A 17 -5.94 4.63 -8.62
N GLY A 18 -6.07 5.07 -7.38
CA GLY A 18 -6.59 6.38 -6.99
C GLY A 18 -7.75 6.31 -5.99
N TYR A 19 -8.01 7.43 -5.32
CA TYR A 19 -9.01 7.52 -4.24
C TYR A 19 -10.47 7.40 -4.72
N ALA A 20 -10.71 7.44 -6.02
CA ALA A 20 -12.01 7.16 -6.62
C ALA A 20 -12.10 5.75 -7.21
N VAL A 21 -11.15 4.86 -6.90
CA VAL A 21 -11.15 3.45 -7.33
C VAL A 21 -11.52 2.58 -6.13
N PRO A 22 -12.79 2.12 -6.01
CA PRO A 22 -13.19 1.27 -4.91
C PRO A 22 -12.45 -0.06 -4.95
N ALA A 23 -12.06 -0.56 -3.78
CA ALA A 23 -11.39 -1.83 -3.61
C ALA A 23 -11.76 -2.46 -2.27
N THR A 24 -11.31 -3.70 -2.08
CA THR A 24 -11.32 -4.38 -0.80
C THR A 24 -9.88 -4.47 -0.33
N CYS A 25 -9.67 -4.37 0.99
CA CYS A 25 -8.36 -4.60 1.58
C CYS A 25 -7.71 -5.89 1.05
N GLU A 26 -6.45 -5.82 0.67
CA GLU A 26 -5.72 -6.95 0.06
C GLU A 26 -5.10 -7.90 1.09
N GLU A 27 -5.36 -7.71 2.39
CA GLU A 27 -5.02 -8.70 3.42
C GLU A 27 -5.95 -9.91 3.28
N PRO A 28 -5.42 -11.14 3.23
CA PRO A 28 -6.22 -12.36 3.30
C PRO A 28 -7.28 -12.32 4.40
N ASP A 29 -8.50 -12.76 4.05
CA ASP A 29 -9.66 -12.81 4.95
C ASP A 29 -10.17 -11.45 5.47
N CYS A 30 -9.64 -10.32 4.98
CA CYS A 30 -10.19 -9.00 5.25
C CYS A 30 -11.22 -8.59 4.18
N THR A 31 -12.41 -8.17 4.62
CA THR A 31 -13.48 -7.69 3.74
C THR A 31 -13.73 -6.19 3.87
N GLU A 32 -12.80 -5.44 4.47
CA GLU A 32 -12.94 -4.00 4.65
C GLU A 32 -12.97 -3.29 3.30
N ALA A 33 -13.97 -2.41 3.11
CA ALA A 33 -14.09 -1.59 1.92
C ALA A 33 -13.12 -0.40 2.01
N ILE A 34 -12.34 -0.19 0.95
CA ILE A 34 -11.35 0.87 0.84
C ILE A 34 -11.39 1.46 -0.57
N ASP A 35 -10.43 2.34 -0.87
CA ASP A 35 -10.05 2.71 -2.23
C ASP A 35 -8.57 2.41 -2.50
N ARG A 36 -8.14 2.52 -3.76
CA ARG A 36 -6.73 2.38 -4.15
C ARG A 36 -5.97 3.71 -4.10
N GLY A 37 -6.30 4.58 -3.16
CA GLY A 37 -5.62 5.82 -2.87
C GLY A 37 -4.37 5.61 -2.00
N LEU A 38 -3.55 6.67 -1.91
CA LEU A 38 -2.28 6.63 -1.17
C LEU A 38 -2.47 6.37 0.33
N ALA A 39 -3.61 6.77 0.91
CA ALA A 39 -3.94 6.48 2.31
C ALA A 39 -4.01 4.97 2.63
N HIS A 40 -4.20 4.14 1.61
CA HIS A 40 -4.26 2.69 1.73
C HIS A 40 -3.04 1.98 1.14
N LEU A 41 -2.08 2.71 0.56
CA LEU A 41 -0.94 2.14 -0.14
C LEU A 41 0.08 1.54 0.84
N CYS A 42 0.61 0.36 0.51
CA CYS A 42 1.83 -0.19 1.11
C CYS A 42 3.05 0.23 0.27
N GLY A 43 3.94 1.01 0.90
CA GLY A 43 5.08 1.66 0.23
C GLY A 43 4.81 3.13 -0.10
N GLU A 44 5.72 3.72 -0.88
CA GLU A 44 5.64 5.10 -1.35
C GLU A 44 5.09 5.20 -2.77
N GLN A 45 5.36 4.19 -3.60
CA GLN A 45 5.05 4.21 -5.03
C GLN A 45 3.94 3.19 -5.39
N PRO A 46 2.82 3.68 -5.95
CA PRO A 46 1.82 2.81 -6.56
C PRO A 46 2.46 1.89 -7.61
N GLY A 47 2.29 0.58 -7.46
CA GLY A 47 2.92 -0.44 -8.32
C GLY A 47 4.07 -1.20 -7.65
N GLY A 48 4.54 -0.70 -6.51
CA GLY A 48 5.58 -1.31 -5.69
C GLY A 48 6.92 -0.60 -5.84
N ASP A 49 7.70 -0.62 -4.78
CA ASP A 49 9.04 -0.04 -4.66
C ASP A 49 9.95 -0.98 -3.84
N GLU A 50 11.08 -0.47 -3.36
CA GLU A 50 12.04 -1.26 -2.57
C GLU A 50 11.55 -1.59 -1.15
N HIS A 51 10.54 -0.87 -0.65
CA HIS A 51 10.05 -0.96 0.72
C HIS A 51 8.60 -1.46 0.83
N GLY A 52 7.83 -1.43 -0.25
CA GLY A 52 6.42 -1.80 -0.28
C GLY A 52 6.03 -2.56 -1.54
N CYS A 53 5.05 -3.45 -1.38
CA CYS A 53 4.59 -4.31 -2.48
C CYS A 53 3.64 -3.60 -3.48
N GLY A 54 3.29 -2.33 -3.25
CA GLY A 54 2.30 -1.61 -4.06
C GLY A 54 0.87 -2.12 -3.86
N GLY A 55 0.64 -2.85 -2.75
CA GLY A 55 -0.65 -3.34 -2.32
C GLY A 55 -1.51 -2.26 -1.66
N TYR A 56 -2.82 -2.54 -1.53
CA TYR A 56 -3.75 -1.62 -0.86
C TYR A 56 -4.43 -2.27 0.34
N PHE A 57 -4.28 -1.67 1.51
CA PHE A 57 -4.66 -2.23 2.79
C PHE A 57 -5.44 -1.20 3.63
N CYS A 58 -6.40 -1.68 4.43
CA CYS A 58 -7.07 -0.82 5.40
C CYS A 58 -6.10 -0.44 6.53
N GLU A 59 -6.47 0.58 7.30
CA GLU A 59 -5.68 1.09 8.44
C GLU A 59 -5.31 0.02 9.49
N ARG A 60 -6.08 -1.07 9.59
CA ARG A 60 -5.78 -2.20 10.50
C ARG A 60 -4.62 -3.07 10.03
N HIS A 61 -4.29 -3.02 8.74
CA HIS A 61 -3.26 -3.84 8.11
C HIS A 61 -2.14 -2.97 7.50
N LEU A 62 -2.12 -1.68 7.82
CA LEU A 62 -1.02 -0.77 7.58
C LEU A 62 -0.33 -0.44 8.90
N TYR A 63 0.99 -0.42 8.86
CA TYR A 63 1.87 -0.13 9.99
C TYR A 63 2.71 1.08 9.62
N LEU A 64 3.00 1.92 10.60
CA LEU A 64 3.93 3.03 10.44
C LEU A 64 5.32 2.45 10.16
N SER A 65 5.90 2.79 9.01
CA SER A 65 7.24 2.32 8.69
C SER A 65 8.29 3.20 9.38
N LEU A 66 9.35 2.56 9.86
CA LEU A 66 10.54 3.25 10.40
C LEU A 66 11.58 3.52 9.32
N ALA A 67 11.38 3.01 8.09
CA ALA A 67 12.28 3.26 6.98
C ALA A 67 12.17 4.74 6.53
N PRO A 68 13.30 5.43 6.28
CA PRO A 68 13.26 6.82 5.87
C PRO A 68 12.56 6.98 4.51
N GLY A 69 11.56 7.87 4.45
CA GLY A 69 10.77 8.13 3.25
C GLY A 69 9.47 7.35 3.18
N VAL A 70 9.39 6.17 3.81
CA VAL A 70 8.23 5.31 3.74
C VAL A 70 7.25 5.64 4.86
N GLU A 71 6.05 6.11 4.51
CA GLU A 71 5.04 6.43 5.52
C GLU A 71 4.46 5.17 6.16
N GLN A 72 4.15 4.16 5.35
CA GLN A 72 3.40 2.99 5.82
C GLN A 72 3.61 1.74 4.96
N THR A 73 3.59 0.58 5.60
CA THR A 73 3.79 -0.74 4.98
C THR A 73 2.78 -1.74 5.52
N CYS A 74 2.53 -2.83 4.78
CA CYS A 74 1.78 -3.96 5.30
C CYS A 74 2.68 -4.87 6.15
N SER A 75 2.08 -5.78 6.92
CA SER A 75 2.80 -6.70 7.83
C SER A 75 3.89 -7.53 7.16
N ARG A 76 3.79 -7.78 5.86
CA ARG A 76 4.78 -8.55 5.09
C ARG A 76 5.96 -7.71 4.59
N CYS A 77 5.77 -6.40 4.49
CA CYS A 77 6.75 -5.43 4.02
C CYS A 77 7.33 -4.58 5.15
N ASP A 78 6.76 -4.65 6.35
CA ASP A 78 7.34 -4.03 7.53
C ASP A 78 8.67 -4.70 7.88
N THR A 79 9.76 -4.11 7.39
CA THR A 79 11.13 -4.53 7.68
C THR A 79 11.69 -3.74 8.85
N SER A 80 10.85 -3.36 9.82
CA SER A 80 11.35 -2.77 11.06
C SER A 80 12.42 -3.73 11.62
N PRO A 81 13.70 -3.29 11.74
CA PRO A 81 14.71 -4.16 12.29
C PRO A 81 14.24 -4.48 13.71
N GLU A 82 14.05 -5.77 14.01
CA GLU A 82 14.07 -6.23 15.39
C GLU A 82 15.35 -5.66 15.99
N GLU A 83 15.20 -4.66 16.87
CA GLU A 83 16.32 -4.03 17.56
C GLU A 83 17.19 -5.16 18.11
N GLU A 84 18.47 -5.17 17.73
CA GLU A 84 19.53 -5.80 18.51
C GLU A 84 19.49 -5.16 19.91
N LEU A 85 18.64 -5.70 20.79
CA LEU A 85 18.49 -5.35 22.21
C LEU A 85 19.49 -6.15 23.06
#